data_AF-A0AAE6UPW9-F1
#
_entry.id   AF-A0AAE6UPW9-F1
#
_cell.length_a   1.000
_cell.length_b   1.000
_cell.length_c   1.000
_cell.angle_alpha   90.00
_cell.angle_beta   90.00
_cell.angle_gamma   90.00
#
_symmetry.space_group_name_H-M   'P 1'
#
loop_
_entity.id
_entity.type
_entity.pdbx_description
1 polymer ?
#
loop_
_entity_poly.entity_id
_entity_poly.type
_entity_poly.pdbx_seq_one_letter_code
_entity_poly.pdbx_strand_id
1 'polypeptide(L)' 'MIPSNQTVFCKYRYDPLDRLASSMPTGQADILRFYQKSRLTIEIQGALRRTVFQHDDLLLAQ' A
#
# COMPACT_ATOMS: atom_id res chain seq x y z
N MET A 1 -30.31 6.08 -15.70
CA MET A 1 -29.64 7.36 -15.38
C MET A 1 -28.26 7.01 -14.84
N ILE A 2 -27.21 7.11 -15.66
CA ILE A 2 -25.84 6.80 -15.22
C ILE A 2 -25.31 8.10 -14.59
N PRO A 3 -24.91 8.13 -13.30
CA PRO A 3 -24.35 9.34 -12.73
C PRO A 3 -23.05 9.67 -13.49
N SER A 4 -23.11 10.77 -14.23
CA SER A 4 -21.99 11.35 -14.94
C SER A 4 -21.00 11.92 -13.94
N ASN A 5 -19.74 11.50 -14.07
CA ASN A 5 -18.54 12.03 -13.41
C ASN A 5 -18.17 11.45 -12.02
N GLN A 6 -18.03 10.13 -11.90
CA GLN A 6 -17.27 9.54 -10.78
C GLN A 6 -15.76 9.69 -11.03
N THR A 7 -15.19 10.83 -10.66
CA THR A 7 -13.74 11.03 -10.68
C THR A 7 -13.10 10.08 -9.66
N VAL A 8 -12.33 9.11 -10.14
CA VAL A 8 -11.59 8.19 -9.27
C VAL A 8 -10.30 8.87 -8.83
N PHE A 9 -10.19 9.17 -7.53
CA PHE A 9 -8.98 9.75 -6.94
C PHE A 9 -7.91 8.72 -6.62
N CYS A 10 -8.31 7.51 -6.22
CA CYS A 10 -7.41 6.42 -5.87
C CYS A 10 -8.11 5.08 -6.01
N LYS A 11 -7.39 4.06 -6.49
CA LYS A 11 -7.84 2.66 -6.43
C LYS A 11 -7.07 1.92 -5.34
N TYR A 12 -7.80 1.18 -4.52
CA TYR A 12 -7.24 0.34 -3.47
C TYR A 12 -7.35 -1.12 -3.88
N ARG A 13 -6.33 -1.92 -3.58
CA ARG A 13 -6.40 -3.39 -3.69
C ARG A 13 -6.06 -4.00 -2.34
N TYR A 14 -6.83 -5.01 -1.98
CA TYR A 14 -6.60 -5.81 -0.78
C TYR A 14 -6.15 -7.20 -1.20
N ASP A 15 -5.34 -7.84 -0.37
CA ASP A 15 -5.01 -9.25 -0.53
C ASP A 15 -6.06 -10.15 0.15
N PRO A 16 -5.97 -11.50 0.01
CA PRO A 16 -6.96 -12.41 0.59
C PRO A 16 -7.06 -12.40 2.12
N LEU A 17 -6.13 -11.74 2.82
CA LEU A 17 -6.18 -11.55 4.27
C LEU A 17 -6.77 -10.18 4.65
N ASP A 18 -7.42 -9.50 3.71
CA ASP A 18 -8.03 -8.19 3.86
C ASP A 18 -7.02 -7.08 4.23
N ARG A 19 -5.77 -7.21 3.76
CA ARG A 19 -4.73 -6.21 3.98
C ARG A 19 -4.55 -5.34 2.74
N LEU A 20 -4.33 -4.05 2.95
CA LEU A 20 -4.10 -3.11 1.85
C LEU A 20 -2.79 -3.43 1.11
N ALA A 21 -2.90 -4.05 -0.06
CA ALA A 21 -1.77 -4.45 -0.89
C ALA A 21 -1.27 -3.33 -1.81
N SER A 22 -2.18 -2.47 -2.30
CA SER A 22 -1.79 -1.33 -3.12
C SER A 22 -2.73 -0.13 -3.02
N SER A 23 -2.17 1.07 -3.18
CA SER A 23 -2.90 2.34 -3.39
C SER A 23 -2.43 2.94 -4.72
N MET A 24 -3.36 3.23 -5.62
CA MET A 24 -3.07 3.77 -6.95
C MET A 24 -3.74 5.14 -7.11
N PRO A 25 -3.14 6.22 -6.58
CA PRO A 25 -3.67 7.57 -6.70
C PRO A 25 -3.53 8.09 -8.13
N THR A 26 -4.58 8.71 -8.65
CA THR A 26 -4.59 9.27 -10.00
C THR A 26 -3.55 10.38 -10.13
N GLY A 27 -2.62 10.25 -11.07
CA GLY A 27 -1.57 11.24 -11.34
C GLY A 27 -0.37 11.17 -10.39
N GLN A 28 -0.26 10.12 -9.57
CA GLN A 28 0.86 9.90 -8.65
C GLN A 28 1.41 8.48 -8.82
N ALA A 29 2.60 8.23 -8.26
CA ALA A 29 3.18 6.89 -8.26
C ALA A 29 2.36 5.96 -7.36
N ASP A 30 2.14 4.73 -7.84
CA ASP A 30 1.50 3.67 -7.07
C ASP A 30 2.31 3.35 -5.81
N ILE A 31 1.58 3.00 -4.75
CA ILE A 31 2.15 2.51 -3.50
C ILE A 31 1.86 1.02 -3.40
N LEU A 32 2.90 0.20 -3.28
CA LEU A 32 2.83 -1.24 -3.06
C LEU A 32 3.27 -1.57 -1.65
N ARG A 33 2.55 -2.49 -0.99
CA ARG A 33 2.83 -2.93 0.38
C ARG A 33 3.00 -4.45 0.41
N PHE A 34 4.03 -4.90 1.10
CA PHE A 34 4.33 -6.31 1.28
C PHE A 34 4.43 -6.64 2.76
N TYR A 35 3.76 -7.73 3.14
CA TYR A 35 3.59 -8.12 4.53
C TYR A 35 4.25 -9.48 4.79
N GLN A 36 5.00 -9.58 5.88
CA GLN A 36 5.41 -10.85 6.46
C GLN A 36 4.48 -11.16 7.65
N LYS A 37 3.66 -12.21 7.53
CA LYS A 37 2.52 -12.44 8.45
C LYS A 37 1.68 -11.16 8.53
N SER A 38 1.29 -10.69 9.70
CA SER A 38 0.48 -9.47 9.83
C SER A 38 1.29 -8.16 9.84
N ARG A 39 2.61 -8.19 9.55
CA ARG A 39 3.51 -7.04 9.68
C ARG A 39 3.92 -6.52 8.32
N LEU A 40 3.86 -5.20 8.11
CA LEU A 40 4.39 -4.54 6.91
C LEU A 40 5.92 -4.61 6.93
N THR A 41 6.51 -5.08 5.84
CA THR A 41 7.96 -5.25 5.70
C THR A 41 8.54 -4.34 4.61
N ILE A 42 7.80 -4.12 3.52
CA ILE A 42 8.28 -3.30 2.40
C ILE A 42 7.16 -2.39 1.93
N GLU A 43 7.49 -1.12 1.70
CA GLU A 43 6.67 -0.18 0.95
C GLU A 43 7.48 0.35 -0.25
N ILE A 44 6.86 0.34 -1.43
CA ILE A 44 7.45 0.90 -2.66
C ILE A 44 6.53 1.99 -3.18
N GLN A 45 7.08 3.17 -3.45
CA GLN A 45 6.38 4.31 -4.07
C GLN A 45 7.25 4.85 -5.22
N GLY A 46 6.91 4.47 -6.45
CA GLY A 46 7.76 4.77 -7.61
C GLY A 46 9.16 4.19 -7.44
N ALA A 47 10.20 5.03 -7.52
CA ALA A 47 11.59 4.62 -7.31
C ALA A 47 11.98 4.51 -5.82
N LEU A 48 11.16 5.03 -4.91
CA LEU A 48 11.44 5.00 -3.49
C LEU A 48 11.02 3.67 -2.88
N ARG A 49 11.96 3.01 -2.20
CA ARG A 49 11.71 1.77 -1.45
C ARG A 49 12.04 1.99 0.02
N ARG A 50 11.09 1.68 0.89
CA ARG A 50 11.27 1.64 2.35
C ARG A 50 11.19 0.20 2.82
N THR A 51 12.08 -0.17 3.73
CA THR A 51 12.08 -1.49 4.36
C THR A 51 11.91 -1.30 5.85
N VAL A 52 10.84 -1.90 6.38
CA VAL A 52 10.48 -1.83 7.79
C VAL A 52 11.10 -3.04 8.47
N PHE A 53 12.11 -2.80 9.30
CA PHE A 53 12.77 -3.85 10.07
C PHE A 53 12.12 -3.95 11.45
N GLN A 54 11.55 -5.11 11.77
CA GLN A 54 10.93 -5.39 13.06
C GLN A 54 11.56 -6.63 13.69
N HIS A 55 11.80 -6.59 15.00
CA HIS A 55 12.13 -7.76 15.81
C HIS A 55 11.06 -7.89 16.89
N ASP A 56 10.31 -9.00 16.85
CA ASP A 56 9.10 -9.20 17.65
C ASP A 56 8.13 -8.02 17.52
N ASP A 57 7.80 -7.33 18.60
CA ASP A 57 6.93 -6.15 18.61
C ASP A 57 7.68 -4.81 18.50
N LEU A 58 9.02 -4.85 18.38
CA LEU A 58 9.85 -3.65 18.32
C LEU A 58 10.14 -3.28 16.86
N LEU A 59 9.71 -2.07 16.50
CA LEU A 59 10.10 -1.41 15.25
C LEU A 59 11.54 -0.88 15.40
N LEU A 60 12.47 -1.38 14.60
CA LEU A 60 13.89 -1.04 14.69
C LEU A 60 14.32 0.06 13.72
N ALA A 61 13.63 0.18 12.57
CA ALA A 61 13.89 1.21 11.57
C ALA A 61 12.69 1.39 10.63
N GLN A 62 12.54 2.60 10.07
CA GLN A 62 11.57 2.94 9.01
C GLN A 62 12.17 3.93 8.02
#